data_AF-A0A8D0MVS1-F1
#
_entry.id   AF-A0A8D0MVS1-F1
#
_cell.length_a   1.000
_cell.length_b   1.000
_cell.length_c   1.000
_cell.angle_alpha   90.00
_cell.angle_beta   90.00
_cell.angle_gamma   90.00
#
_symmetry.space_group_name_H-M   'P 1'
#
loop_
_entity.id
_entity.type
_entity.pdbx_description
1 polymer ?
#
loop_
_entity_poly.entity_id
_entity_poly.type
_entity_poly.pdbx_seq_one_letter_code
_entity_poly.pdbx_strand_id
1 'polypeptide(L)'
;HYLLSPNPTLALGDANDAEDCCLSVTQHPIPGNLVRAFRYLLIRDGCRLPAVVFTTLKGRELCAPPGQPWVERIIKRLKRKSAKSKHHRN
;
A
#
# COMPACT_ATOMS: atom_id res chain seq x y z
N HIS A 1 12.07 34.77 21.09
CA HIS A 1 11.11 33.85 20.43
C HIS A 1 11.86 32.61 20.02
N TYR A 2 11.40 31.45 20.49
CA TYR A 2 12.11 30.16 20.41
C TYR A 2 12.38 29.73 18.96
N LEU A 3 13.56 29.15 18.76
CA LEU A 3 14.13 28.66 17.51
C LEU A 3 13.43 27.38 16.99
N LEU A 4 13.50 27.21 15.66
CA LEU A 4 13.52 25.95 14.89
C LEU A 4 12.26 25.05 14.91
N SER A 5 11.50 25.10 13.81
CA SER A 5 10.80 23.90 13.30
C SER A 5 11.49 23.46 12.00
N PRO A 6 12.22 22.33 12.00
CA PRO A 6 12.77 21.76 10.78
C PRO A 6 11.63 21.28 9.87
N ASN A 7 11.81 21.51 8.58
CA ASN A 7 10.97 20.96 7.51
C ASN A 7 10.78 19.46 7.73
N PRO A 8 9.55 18.92 7.79
CA PRO A 8 9.38 17.47 7.87
C PRO A 8 9.87 16.87 6.56
N THR A 9 11.09 16.34 6.60
CA THR A 9 11.62 15.42 5.61
C THR A 9 10.61 14.29 5.49
N LEU A 10 9.84 14.24 4.39
CA LEU A 10 8.96 13.11 4.14
C LEU A 10 9.84 11.91 3.79
N ALA A 11 10.15 11.18 4.85
CA ALA A 11 10.97 10.00 4.90
C ALA A 11 10.55 9.02 3.80
N LEU A 12 11.59 8.53 3.12
CA LEU A 12 11.59 7.28 2.39
C LEU A 12 10.84 6.24 3.24
N GLY A 13 9.77 5.64 2.69
CA GLY A 13 8.92 4.70 3.40
C GLY A 13 9.73 3.50 3.89
N ASP A 14 10.22 3.59 5.13
CA ASP A 14 10.78 2.49 5.88
C ASP A 14 9.65 1.59 6.34
N ALA A 15 9.68 0.37 5.81
CA ALA A 15 8.81 -0.72 6.18
C ALA A 15 8.99 -1.00 7.67
N ASN A 16 8.00 -0.62 8.48
CA ASN A 16 7.84 -1.15 9.82
C ASN A 16 6.37 -1.46 10.05
N ASP A 17 6.13 -2.73 10.30
CA ASP A 17 4.91 -3.37 10.74
C ASP A 17 4.27 -2.64 11.92
N ALA A 18 3.45 -1.63 11.64
CA ALA A 18 2.50 -1.07 12.58
C ALA A 18 1.14 -0.99 11.91
N GLU A 19 0.21 -1.79 12.42
CA GLU A 19 -1.20 -1.82 12.04
C GLU A 19 -1.88 -0.49 12.41
N ASP A 20 -1.57 0.58 11.69
CA ASP A 20 -2.28 1.85 11.77
C ASP A 20 -2.17 2.57 10.41
N CYS A 21 -3.23 2.44 9.63
CA CYS A 21 -3.64 3.27 8.49
C CYS A 21 -2.58 4.07 7.73
N CYS A 22 -2.51 3.90 6.40
CA CYS A 22 -1.71 4.75 5.52
C CYS A 22 -1.95 6.25 5.80
N LEU A 23 -0.90 6.95 6.25
CA LEU A 23 -0.90 8.41 6.41
C LEU A 23 -0.63 9.14 5.08
N SER A 24 -0.03 8.45 4.12
CA SER A 24 0.34 8.98 2.81
C SER A 24 0.37 7.87 1.76
N VAL A 25 0.23 8.27 0.49
CA VAL A 25 0.19 7.36 -0.65
C VAL A 25 1.37 7.62 -1.57
N THR A 26 1.91 6.56 -2.18
CA THR A 26 2.95 6.71 -3.19
C THR A 26 2.38 7.29 -4.48
N GLN A 27 2.99 8.36 -4.96
CA GLN A 27 2.70 8.96 -6.26
C GLN A 27 3.45 8.25 -7.39
N HIS A 28 4.50 7.49 -7.06
CA HIS A 28 5.34 6.81 -8.03
C HIS A 28 4.73 5.46 -8.42
N PRO A 29 4.64 5.15 -9.73
CA PRO A 29 4.10 3.89 -10.19
C PRO A 29 5.00 2.74 -9.76
N ILE A 30 4.44 1.81 -8.97
CA ILE A 30 5.15 0.61 -8.54
C ILE A 30 5.07 -0.43 -9.66
N PRO A 31 6.17 -1.10 -10.03
CA PRO A 31 6.10 -2.23 -10.96
C PRO A 31 5.31 -3.38 -10.33
N GLY A 32 4.13 -3.68 -10.88
CA GLY A 32 3.27 -4.79 -10.44
C GLY A 32 3.91 -6.17 -10.48
N ASN A 33 5.06 -6.32 -11.16
CA ASN A 33 5.86 -7.55 -11.16
C ASN A 33 6.45 -7.84 -9.78
N LEU A 34 6.75 -6.79 -9.01
CA LEU A 34 7.40 -6.88 -7.71
C LEU A 34 6.39 -6.99 -6.56
N VAL A 35 5.10 -6.88 -6.85
CA VAL A 35 4.02 -6.98 -5.88
C VAL A 35 3.54 -8.42 -5.78
N ARG A 36 3.48 -8.94 -4.55
CA ARG A 36 3.03 -10.29 -4.21
C ARG A 36 1.57 -10.31 -3.78
N ALA A 37 1.17 -9.36 -2.96
CA ALA A 37 -0.17 -9.27 -2.39
C ALA A 37 -0.62 -7.82 -2.28
N PHE A 38 -1.92 -7.63 -2.05
CA PHE A 38 -2.50 -6.32 -1.78
C PHE A 38 -3.57 -6.45 -0.69
N ARG A 39 -3.79 -5.36 0.05
CA ARG A 39 -4.86 -5.19 1.03
C ARG A 39 -5.52 -3.83 0.82
N TYR A 40 -6.81 -3.75 1.10
CA TYR A 40 -7.52 -2.47 1.10
C TYR A 40 -7.60 -1.96 2.54
N LEU A 41 -7.31 -0.68 2.72
CA LEU A 41 -7.60 0.06 3.94
C LEU A 41 -8.75 1.00 3.63
N LEU A 42 -9.90 0.77 4.24
CA LEU A 42 -11.09 1.59 4.09
C LEU A 42 -11.37 2.36 5.37
N ILE A 43 -12.27 3.34 5.26
CA ILE A 43 -12.78 4.08 6.41
C ILE A 43 -13.52 3.18 7.40
N ARG A 44 -14.09 2.07 6.91
CA ARG A 44 -14.75 1.06 7.75
C ARG A 44 -13.80 0.36 8.71
N ASP A 45 -12.50 0.35 8.41
CA ASP A 45 -11.45 -0.22 9.25
C ASP A 45 -10.95 0.78 10.31
N GLY A 46 -11.56 1.98 10.41
CA GLY A 46 -11.13 3.06 11.31
C GLY A 46 -10.14 4.05 10.67
N CYS A 47 -9.78 3.87 9.39
CA CYS A 47 -8.83 4.74 8.71
C CYS A 47 -9.47 6.01 8.12
N ARG A 48 -8.94 7.19 8.41
CA ARG A 48 -9.44 8.43 7.77
C ARG A 48 -9.10 8.54 6.29
N LEU A 49 -8.09 7.79 5.82
CA LEU A 49 -7.62 7.81 4.44
C LEU A 49 -7.82 6.45 3.76
N PRO A 50 -8.66 6.35 2.71
CA PRO A 50 -8.79 5.12 1.94
C PRO A 50 -7.54 4.90 1.08
N ALA A 51 -6.87 3.76 1.26
CA ALA A 51 -5.63 3.42 0.56
C ALA A 51 -5.54 1.92 0.24
N VAL A 52 -4.68 1.58 -0.72
CA VAL A 52 -4.35 0.18 -1.07
C VAL A 52 -2.93 -0.08 -0.61
N VAL A 53 -2.74 -1.06 0.27
CA VAL A 53 -1.42 -1.51 0.68
C VAL A 53 -0.96 -2.61 -0.25
N PHE A 54 0.21 -2.44 -0.86
CA PHE A 54 0.86 -3.44 -1.70
C PHE A 54 2.02 -4.08 -0.95
N THR A 55 1.95 -5.39 -0.74
CA THR A 55 3.06 -6.17 -0.20
C THR A 55 3.95 -6.63 -1.35
N THR A 56 5.18 -6.16 -1.37
CA THR A 56 6.21 -6.54 -2.35
C THR A 56 6.76 -7.95 -2.08
N LEU A 57 7.44 -8.54 -3.07
CA LEU A 57 8.13 -9.82 -2.94
C LEU A 57 9.23 -9.79 -1.86
N LYS A 58 9.80 -8.61 -1.60
CA LYS A 58 10.77 -8.37 -0.53
C LYS A 58 10.13 -8.28 0.87
N GLY A 59 8.83 -8.49 1.00
CA GLY A 59 8.10 -8.35 2.27
C GLY A 59 7.80 -6.91 2.68
N ARG A 60 8.18 -5.91 1.87
CA ARG A 60 7.90 -4.50 2.17
C ARG A 60 6.48 -4.14 1.76
N GLU A 61 5.81 -3.33 2.57
CA GLU A 61 4.46 -2.84 2.33
C GLU A 61 4.48 -1.40 1.83
N LEU A 62 3.67 -1.10 0.81
CA LEU A 62 3.64 0.20 0.15
C LEU A 62 2.20 0.70 0.00
N CYS A 63 1.91 1.88 0.54
CA CYS A 63 0.62 2.54 0.39
C CYS A 63 0.45 3.15 -1.00
N ALA A 64 -0.67 2.88 -1.66
CA ALA A 64 -1.00 3.39 -2.99
C ALA A 64 -2.43 3.95 -3.04
N PRO A 65 -2.70 4.98 -3.86
CA PRO A 65 -4.02 5.60 -3.94
C PRO A 65 -5.00 4.75 -4.79
N PRO A 66 -6.25 4.55 -4.34
CA PRO A 66 -7.20 3.65 -5.02
C PRO A 66 -7.75 4.16 -6.36
N GLY A 67 -7.40 5.38 -6.80
CA GLY A 67 -7.91 5.99 -8.04
C GLY A 67 -6.91 6.04 -9.20
N GLN A 68 -5.73 5.44 -9.07
CA GLN A 68 -4.70 5.50 -10.11
C GLN A 68 -4.81 4.31 -11.09
N PRO A 69 -4.73 4.52 -12.43
CA PRO A 69 -4.83 3.44 -13.42
C PRO A 69 -3.74 2.36 -13.28
N TRP A 70 -2.56 2.71 -12.76
CA TRP A 70 -1.50 1.74 -12.50
C TRP A 70 -1.83 0.85 -11.29
N VAL A 71 -2.47 1.39 -10.25
CA VAL A 71 -2.92 0.65 -9.05
C VAL A 71 -3.95 -0.39 -9.43
N GLU A 72 -4.96 -0.01 -10.22
CA GLU A 72 -5.99 -0.93 -10.70
C GLU A 72 -5.42 -2.07 -11.54
N ARG A 73 -4.44 -1.78 -12.42
CA ARG A 73 -3.76 -2.82 -13.22
C ARG A 73 -3.06 -3.84 -12.34
N ILE A 74 -2.37 -3.40 -11.28
CA ILE A 74 -1.72 -4.29 -10.31
C ILE A 74 -2.75 -5.14 -9.58
N ILE A 75 -3.79 -4.51 -9.03
CA ILE A 75 -4.88 -5.20 -8.34
C ILE A 75 -5.51 -6.26 -9.25
N LYS A 76 -5.84 -5.93 -10.50
CA LYS A 76 -6.45 -6.86 -11.44
C LYS A 76 -5.55 -8.07 -11.70
N ARG A 77 -4.24 -7.85 -11.84
CA ARG A 77 -3.27 -8.94 -11.99
C ARG A 77 -3.19 -9.81 -10.73
N LEU A 78 -3.15 -9.20 -9.55
CA LEU A 78 -3.09 -9.92 -8.28
C LEU A 78 -4.39 -10.67 -8.00
N LYS A 79 -5.56 -10.12 -8.33
CA LYS A 79 -6.85 -10.81 -8.27
C LYS A 79 -6.86 -12.05 -9.17
N ARG A 80 -6.32 -11.96 -10.39
CA ARG A 80 -6.15 -13.12 -11.29
C ARG A 80 -5.23 -14.18 -10.69
N LYS A 81 -4.15 -13.78 -10.02
CA LYS A 81 -3.24 -14.71 -9.32
C LYS A 81 -3.90 -15.33 -8.07
N SER A 82 -4.61 -14.54 -7.27
CA SER A 82 -5.24 -14.97 -6.01
C SER A 82 -6.48 -15.85 -6.22
N ALA A 83 -7.22 -15.64 -7.33
CA ALA A 83 -8.30 -16.54 -7.73
C ALA A 83 -7.80 -17.97 -7.99
N LYS A 84 -6.53 -18.14 -8.39
CA LYS A 84 -5.87 -19.44 -8.50
C LYS A 84 -5.57 -20.05 -7.11
N SER A 85 -5.32 -19.23 -6.10
CA SER A 85 -4.96 -19.65 -4.73
C SER A 85 -6.17 -19.97 -3.84
N LYS A 86 -7.36 -19.45 -4.15
CA LYS A 86 -8.59 -19.75 -3.41
C LYS A 86 -9.12 -21.17 -3.61
N HIS A 87 -8.55 -21.93 -4.55
CA HIS A 87 -8.86 -23.35 -4.73
C HIS A 87 -8.09 -24.28 -3.76
N HIS A 88 -7.37 -23.72 -2.79
CA HIS A 88 -6.73 -24.47 -1.72
C HIS A 88 -7.15 -23.94 -0.34
N ARG A 89 -8.46 -23.98 -0.05
CA ARG A 89 -8.94 -24.17 1.32
C ARG A 89 -9.59 -25.55 1.35
N ASN A 90 -8.77 -26.54 1.69
CA ASN A 90 -9.25 -27.80 2.25
C ASN A 90 -9.78 -27.53 3.66
#